data_AF-A0A3E0H5U5-F1
#
_entry.id   AF-A0A3E0H5U5-F1
#
_cell.length_a   1.000
_cell.length_b   1.000
_cell.length_c   1.000
_cell.angle_alpha   90.00
_cell.angle_beta   90.00
_cell.angle_gamma   90.00
#
_symmetry.space_group_name_H-M   'P 1'
#
loop_
_entity.id
_entity.type
_entity.pdbx_description
1 polymer ?
#
loop_
_entity_poly.entity_id
_entity_poly.type
_entity_poly.pdbx_seq_one_letter_code
_entity_poly.pdbx_strand_id
1 'polypeptide(L)'
;MNEKRTGDEERPDMTTVDSGPLRIHRKLLSLVYILSLAPAWFVVSAPESRETLIGLLASGAILATFGSALCALAGAWERDLLDRVHTHVEIFFEDIFQQKRWRRWAFLPRKEERKALDGNSHHFTLKNPEIPVDLGSHVIRVDLPTVLDDFFDLPVVTNLWKLHRFRHQARIAWTRRDQGKVNPNTGLDPGDESMAFECLYDIWVSVAQFRLARYVLHLGSGLVFFSCLFVLIYAARA
;
A
#
# COMPACT_ATOMS: atom_id res chain seq x y z
N MET A 1 -46.39 -40.01 -1.55
CA MET A 1 -46.56 -38.74 -0.79
C MET A 1 -45.54 -38.73 0.33
N ASN A 2 -44.55 -37.84 0.43
CA ASN A 2 -44.06 -36.83 -0.49
C ASN A 2 -42.59 -36.60 -0.12
N GLU A 3 -41.69 -36.87 -1.06
CA GLU A 3 -40.27 -36.59 -0.98
C GLU A 3 -40.08 -35.06 -1.01
N LYS A 4 -39.81 -34.45 0.14
CA LYS A 4 -39.43 -33.03 0.20
C LYS A 4 -37.91 -32.92 0.13
N ARG A 5 -37.39 -32.84 -1.10
CA ARG A 5 -36.07 -32.26 -1.38
C ARG A 5 -36.15 -30.78 -1.04
N THR A 6 -35.60 -30.41 0.10
CA THR A 6 -35.44 -29.02 0.52
C THR A 6 -34.01 -28.59 0.26
N GLY A 7 -33.88 -27.50 -0.50
CA GLY A 7 -32.69 -26.68 -0.54
C GLY A 7 -31.78 -26.99 -1.70
N ASP A 8 -32.06 -26.38 -2.85
CA ASP A 8 -30.98 -25.90 -3.70
C ASP A 8 -30.12 -24.97 -2.84
N GLU A 9 -29.05 -25.55 -2.30
CA GLU A 9 -28.00 -24.83 -1.60
C GLU A 9 -27.35 -23.93 -2.65
N GLU A 10 -27.76 -22.67 -2.67
CA GLU A 10 -27.14 -21.60 -3.44
C GLU A 10 -25.65 -21.62 -3.09
N ARG A 11 -24.88 -22.27 -3.95
CA ARG A 11 -23.43 -22.42 -3.84
C ARG A 11 -22.88 -20.99 -3.78
N PRO A 12 -22.36 -20.51 -2.64
CA PRO A 12 -21.79 -19.17 -2.61
C PRO A 12 -20.62 -19.20 -3.58
N ASP A 13 -20.76 -18.38 -4.63
CA ASP A 13 -19.78 -18.24 -5.68
C ASP A 13 -18.42 -17.97 -5.03
N MET A 14 -17.43 -18.79 -5.37
CA MET A 14 -16.08 -18.80 -4.81
C MET A 14 -15.30 -17.60 -5.37
N THR A 15 -15.89 -16.42 -5.27
CA THR A 15 -15.27 -15.14 -5.57
C THR A 15 -14.51 -14.76 -4.32
N THR A 16 -13.21 -15.03 -4.38
CA THR A 16 -12.15 -14.46 -3.54
C THR A 16 -12.63 -13.21 -2.80
N VAL A 17 -12.59 -13.22 -1.47
CA VAL A 17 -12.88 -12.05 -0.60
C VAL A 17 -11.78 -11.01 -0.83
N ASP A 18 -11.83 -10.38 -1.98
CA ASP A 18 -10.90 -9.40 -2.48
C ASP A 18 -11.18 -8.13 -1.69
N SER A 19 -10.29 -7.83 -0.74
CA SER A 19 -10.36 -6.61 0.06
C SER A 19 -10.44 -5.40 -0.89
N GLY A 20 -11.45 -4.53 -0.72
CA GLY A 20 -11.66 -3.35 -1.56
C GLY A 20 -10.38 -2.54 -1.87
N PRO A 21 -9.48 -2.30 -0.89
CA PRO A 21 -8.20 -1.63 -1.13
C PRO A 21 -7.28 -2.35 -2.13
N LEU A 22 -7.21 -3.69 -2.07
CA LEU A 22 -6.37 -4.49 -2.97
C LEU A 22 -6.90 -4.46 -4.41
N ARG A 23 -8.23 -4.50 -4.59
CA ARG A 23 -8.86 -4.35 -5.92
C ARG A 23 -8.52 -3.00 -6.56
N ILE A 24 -8.55 -1.92 -5.77
CA ILE A 24 -8.18 -0.59 -6.23
C ILE A 24 -6.71 -0.56 -6.62
N HIS A 25 -5.82 -1.12 -5.80
CA HIS A 25 -4.40 -1.22 -6.11
C HIS A 25 -4.14 -1.97 -7.43
N ARG A 26 -4.78 -3.13 -7.65
CA ARG A 26 -4.66 -3.87 -8.91
C ARG A 26 -5.11 -3.06 -10.13
N LYS A 27 -6.24 -2.35 -10.03
CA LYS A 27 -6.73 -1.47 -11.12
C LYS A 27 -5.75 -0.34 -11.42
N LEU A 28 -5.20 0.30 -10.40
CA LEU A 28 -4.17 1.33 -10.55
C LEU A 28 -2.92 0.77 -11.21
N LEU A 29 -2.48 -0.42 -10.80
CA LEU A 29 -1.33 -1.09 -11.40
C LEU A 29 -1.55 -1.36 -12.90
N SER A 30 -2.72 -1.88 -13.29
CA SER A 30 -3.07 -2.06 -14.69
C SER A 30 -3.03 -0.74 -15.48
N LEU A 31 -3.53 0.35 -14.90
CA LEU A 31 -3.48 1.68 -15.51
C LEU A 31 -2.04 2.16 -15.70
N VAL A 32 -1.16 1.94 -14.73
CA VAL A 32 0.27 2.29 -14.83
C VAL A 32 0.94 1.55 -15.99
N TYR A 33 0.66 0.26 -16.19
CA TYR A 33 1.20 -0.49 -17.32
C TYR A 33 0.65 0.03 -18.65
N ILE A 34 -0.64 0.35 -18.75
CA ILE A 34 -1.22 0.98 -19.96
C ILE A 34 -0.54 2.33 -20.23
N LEU A 35 -0.27 3.11 -19.19
CA LEU A 35 0.40 4.40 -19.31
C LEU A 35 1.86 4.26 -19.78
N SER A 36 2.54 3.17 -19.43
CA SER A 36 3.89 2.86 -19.94
C SER A 36 3.89 2.35 -21.39
N LEU A 37 2.78 1.77 -21.87
CA LEU A 37 2.65 1.28 -23.24
C LEU A 37 2.65 2.42 -24.27
N ALA A 38 1.92 3.51 -23.96
CA ALA A 38 1.76 4.65 -24.87
C ALA A 38 3.09 5.31 -25.32
N PRO A 39 4.01 5.71 -24.41
CA PRO A 39 5.30 6.28 -24.81
C PRO A 39 6.19 5.26 -25.53
N ALA A 40 6.19 3.99 -25.10
CA ALA A 40 6.95 2.94 -25.77
C ALA A 40 6.47 2.74 -27.22
N TRP A 41 5.15 2.71 -27.42
CA TRP A 41 4.57 2.67 -28.75
C TRP A 41 4.94 3.90 -29.56
N PHE A 42 4.75 5.11 -29.02
CA PHE A 42 4.98 6.36 -29.74
C PHE A 42 6.42 6.49 -30.26
N VAL A 43 7.42 6.19 -29.41
CA VAL A 43 8.84 6.31 -29.77
C VAL A 43 9.27 5.23 -30.78
N VAL A 44 8.85 3.97 -30.57
CA VAL A 44 9.25 2.86 -31.45
C VAL A 44 8.44 2.84 -32.76
N SER A 45 7.26 3.48 -32.80
CA SER A 45 6.46 3.60 -34.02
C SER A 45 6.81 4.80 -34.89
N ALA A 46 7.65 5.71 -34.39
CA ALA A 46 8.09 6.87 -35.16
C ALA A 46 8.78 6.44 -36.47
N PRO A 47 8.55 7.14 -37.59
CA PRO A 47 9.14 6.78 -38.88
C PRO A 47 10.67 6.79 -38.82
N GLU A 48 11.27 7.77 -38.15
CA GLU A 48 12.73 7.89 -37.96
C GLU A 48 13.37 6.66 -37.28
N SER A 49 12.64 6.02 -36.35
CA SER A 49 13.14 4.82 -35.68
C SER A 49 12.99 3.56 -36.53
N ARG A 50 12.20 3.59 -37.62
CA ARG A 50 11.96 2.44 -38.50
C ARG A 50 12.78 2.44 -39.79
N GLU A 51 13.43 3.55 -40.13
CA GLU A 51 14.21 3.64 -41.38
C GLU A 51 15.38 2.64 -41.42
N THR A 52 15.96 2.32 -40.26
CA THR A 52 17.05 1.35 -40.14
C THR A 52 16.88 0.47 -38.89
N LEU A 53 17.35 -0.77 -38.98
CA LEU A 53 17.41 -1.68 -37.82
C LEU A 53 18.19 -1.06 -36.65
N ILE A 54 19.25 -0.29 -36.97
CA ILE A 54 20.07 0.40 -35.98
C ILE A 54 19.24 1.49 -35.26
N GLY A 55 18.46 2.28 -35.98
CA GLY A 55 17.55 3.28 -35.39
C GLY A 55 16.50 2.64 -34.48
N LEU A 56 15.95 1.49 -34.88
CA LEU A 56 14.98 0.74 -34.10
C LEU A 56 15.60 0.26 -32.79
N LEU A 57 16.77 -0.39 -32.86
CA LEU A 57 17.50 -0.88 -31.70
C LEU A 57 17.91 0.27 -30.77
N ALA A 58 18.40 1.39 -31.32
CA ALA A 58 18.81 2.56 -30.55
C ALA A 58 17.63 3.18 -29.77
N SER A 59 16.48 3.37 -30.43
CA SER A 59 15.29 3.94 -29.78
C SER A 59 14.77 3.04 -28.64
N GLY A 60 14.75 1.72 -28.84
CA GLY A 60 14.41 0.76 -27.79
C GLY A 60 15.41 0.75 -26.63
N ALA A 61 16.71 0.84 -26.93
CA ALA A 61 17.77 0.90 -25.93
C ALA A 61 17.69 2.17 -25.07
N ILE A 62 17.38 3.32 -25.66
CA ILE A 62 17.17 4.59 -24.93
C ILE A 62 16.01 4.43 -23.95
N LEU A 63 14.86 3.91 -24.41
CA LEU A 63 13.71 3.67 -23.54
C LEU A 63 14.00 2.66 -22.43
N ALA A 64 14.70 1.56 -22.74
CA ALA A 64 15.06 0.55 -21.76
C ALA A 64 16.02 1.12 -20.71
N THR A 65 16.97 1.97 -21.11
CA THR A 65 17.89 2.64 -20.19
C THR A 65 17.14 3.62 -19.28
N PHE A 66 16.25 4.42 -19.84
CA PHE A 66 15.42 5.34 -19.07
C PHE A 66 14.50 4.60 -18.09
N GLY A 67 13.83 3.53 -18.54
CA GLY A 67 13.01 2.67 -17.68
C GLY A 67 13.81 2.03 -16.56
N SER A 68 15.04 1.57 -16.84
CA SER A 68 15.94 1.01 -15.84
C SER A 68 16.40 2.04 -14.81
N ALA A 69 16.67 3.28 -15.23
CA ALA A 69 17.00 4.39 -14.33
C ALA A 69 15.82 4.71 -13.38
N LEU A 70 14.59 4.72 -13.90
CA LEU A 70 13.40 4.88 -13.06
C LEU A 70 13.25 3.74 -12.05
N CYS A 71 13.47 2.49 -12.46
CA CYS A 71 13.45 1.35 -11.55
C CYS A 71 14.50 1.48 -10.43
N ALA A 72 15.71 1.92 -10.77
CA ALA A 72 16.79 2.10 -9.80
C ALA A 72 16.46 3.20 -8.78
N LEU A 73 15.99 4.37 -9.25
CA LEU A 73 15.59 5.48 -8.39
C LEU A 73 14.40 5.10 -7.49
N ALA A 74 13.36 4.51 -8.08
CA ALA A 74 12.18 4.08 -7.34
C ALA A 74 12.51 2.98 -6.32
N GLY A 75 13.40 2.04 -6.67
CA GLY A 75 13.85 0.99 -5.77
C GLY A 75 14.68 1.52 -4.60
N ALA A 76 15.52 2.53 -4.82
CA ALA A 76 16.24 3.22 -3.74
C ALA A 76 15.26 3.98 -2.83
N TRP A 77 14.30 4.69 -3.43
CA TRP A 77 13.27 5.43 -2.70
C TRP A 77 12.37 4.50 -1.86
N GLU A 78 11.98 3.35 -2.40
CA GLU A 78 11.17 2.35 -1.70
C GLU A 78 11.87 1.85 -0.42
N ARG A 79 13.18 1.56 -0.49
CA ARG A 79 13.97 1.10 0.66
C ARG A 79 14.08 2.15 1.74
N ASP A 80 14.40 3.39 1.37
CA ASP A 80 14.49 4.51 2.31
C ASP A 80 13.17 4.73 3.08
N LEU A 81 12.05 4.65 2.37
CA LEU A 81 10.72 4.78 2.98
C LEU A 81 10.37 3.60 3.88
N LEU A 82 10.74 2.38 3.49
CA LEU A 82 10.51 1.20 4.32
C LEU A 82 11.30 1.26 5.62
N ASP A 83 12.57 1.64 5.54
CA ASP A 83 13.44 1.82 6.71
C ASP A 83 12.89 2.92 7.62
N ARG A 84 12.44 4.04 7.05
CA ARG A 84 11.78 5.12 7.81
C ARG A 84 10.52 4.63 8.54
N VAL A 85 9.66 3.85 7.88
CA VAL A 85 8.47 3.28 8.54
C VAL A 85 8.89 2.35 9.68
N HIS A 86 9.90 1.51 9.48
CA HIS A 86 10.40 0.62 10.53
C HIS A 86 10.93 1.38 11.74
N THR A 87 11.74 2.42 11.53
CA THR A 87 12.26 3.28 12.58
C THR A 87 11.13 4.00 13.33
N HIS A 88 10.14 4.55 12.62
CA HIS A 88 9.01 5.20 13.29
C HIS A 88 8.14 4.23 14.07
N VAL A 89 7.89 3.02 13.56
CA VAL A 89 7.17 1.99 14.31
C VAL A 89 7.95 1.57 15.56
N GLU A 90 9.28 1.55 15.51
CA GLU A 90 10.15 1.26 16.65
C GLU A 90 10.06 2.36 17.71
N ILE A 91 10.29 3.62 17.34
CA ILE A 91 10.12 4.79 18.22
C ILE A 91 8.72 4.80 18.84
N PHE A 92 7.70 4.50 18.03
CA PHE A 92 6.32 4.48 18.49
C PHE A 92 6.09 3.48 19.63
N PHE A 93 6.59 2.25 19.52
CA PHE A 93 6.38 1.24 20.56
C PHE A 93 7.35 1.36 21.73
N GLU A 94 8.63 1.58 21.45
CA GLU A 94 9.71 1.49 22.44
C GLU A 94 9.86 2.80 23.22
N ASP A 95 9.83 3.95 22.55
CA ASP A 95 10.07 5.24 23.19
C ASP A 95 8.77 5.85 23.75
N ILE A 96 7.70 5.87 22.94
CA ILE A 96 6.46 6.57 23.29
C ILE A 96 5.58 5.71 24.21
N PHE A 97 5.25 4.49 23.78
CA PHE A 97 4.36 3.61 24.54
C PHE A 97 5.07 2.74 25.57
N GLN A 98 6.40 2.62 25.51
CA GLN A 98 7.22 1.76 26.38
C GLN A 98 6.69 0.32 26.47
N GLN A 99 6.19 -0.19 25.34
CA GLN A 99 5.56 -1.49 25.22
C GLN A 99 6.31 -2.39 24.26
N LYS A 100 6.16 -3.70 24.42
CA LYS A 100 6.72 -4.66 23.47
C LYS A 100 6.09 -4.44 22.10
N ARG A 101 6.95 -4.27 21.08
CA ARG A 101 6.54 -4.09 19.69
C ARG A 101 5.57 -5.17 19.23
N TRP A 102 4.38 -4.74 18.77
CA TRP A 102 3.45 -5.62 18.09
C TRP A 102 3.93 -5.89 16.66
N ARG A 103 3.91 -7.16 16.24
CA ARG A 103 4.23 -7.55 14.86
C ARG A 103 3.22 -8.57 14.36
N ARG A 104 2.62 -8.27 13.20
CA ARG A 104 1.83 -9.25 12.46
C ARG A 104 2.74 -10.38 11.94
N TRP A 105 2.24 -11.61 12.00
CA TRP A 105 2.88 -12.73 11.31
C TRP A 105 2.62 -12.62 9.80
N ALA A 106 3.68 -12.36 9.03
CA ALA A 106 3.58 -12.14 7.58
C ALA A 106 2.99 -13.33 6.82
N PHE A 107 3.19 -14.55 7.32
CA PHE A 107 2.66 -15.76 6.69
C PHE A 107 1.15 -15.97 6.91
N LEU A 108 0.51 -15.22 7.81
CA LEU A 108 -0.93 -15.34 8.04
C LEU A 108 -1.71 -14.40 7.09
N PRO A 109 -2.56 -14.96 6.21
CA PRO A 109 -3.43 -14.14 5.36
C PRO A 109 -4.38 -13.31 6.22
N ARG A 110 -4.69 -12.09 5.76
CA ARG A 110 -5.53 -11.16 6.51
C ARG A 110 -6.97 -11.63 6.59
N LYS A 111 -7.46 -12.26 5.53
CA LYS A 111 -8.78 -12.88 5.46
C LYS A 111 -8.60 -14.28 4.92
N GLU A 112 -9.05 -15.26 5.68
CA GLU A 112 -9.03 -16.66 5.26
C GLU A 112 -10.37 -17.29 5.59
N GLU A 113 -10.90 -18.03 4.65
CA GLU A 113 -12.06 -18.88 4.88
C GLU A 113 -11.60 -20.32 4.74
N ARG A 114 -11.66 -21.07 5.84
CA ARG A 114 -11.33 -22.50 5.85
C ARG A 114 -12.59 -23.30 6.05
N LYS A 115 -12.84 -24.26 5.16
CA LYS A 115 -13.85 -25.28 5.40
C LYS A 115 -13.25 -26.34 6.31
N ALA A 116 -13.85 -26.52 7.49
CA ALA A 116 -13.54 -27.62 8.38
C ALA A 116 -14.03 -28.94 7.76
N LEU A 117 -13.46 -30.05 8.22
CA LEU A 117 -13.89 -31.41 7.81
C LEU A 117 -15.36 -31.69 8.16
N ASP A 118 -15.91 -30.97 9.15
CA ASP A 118 -17.32 -31.04 9.56
C ASP A 118 -18.27 -30.26 8.63
N GLY A 119 -17.77 -29.68 7.53
CA GLY A 119 -18.55 -28.88 6.59
C GLY A 119 -18.76 -27.41 7.00
N ASN A 120 -18.40 -27.04 8.23
CA ASN A 120 -18.47 -25.66 8.72
C ASN A 120 -17.40 -24.77 8.07
N SER A 121 -17.77 -23.57 7.62
CA SER A 121 -16.81 -22.54 7.20
C SER A 121 -16.39 -21.68 8.40
N HIS A 122 -15.08 -21.55 8.60
CA HIS A 122 -14.50 -20.61 9.55
C HIS A 122 -13.91 -19.43 8.81
N HIS A 123 -14.42 -18.23 9.09
CA HIS A 123 -13.87 -16.98 8.59
C HIS A 123 -12.90 -16.40 9.62
N PHE A 124 -11.62 -16.37 9.26
CA PHE A 124 -10.57 -15.71 10.02
C PHE A 124 -10.31 -14.33 9.44
N THR A 125 -10.41 -13.29 10.27
CA THR A 125 -9.99 -11.93 9.90
C THR A 125 -8.95 -11.45 10.90
N LEU A 126 -7.73 -11.26 10.42
CA LEU A 126 -6.65 -10.67 11.20
C LEU A 126 -6.82 -9.15 11.22
N LYS A 127 -6.83 -8.57 12.43
CA LYS A 127 -6.90 -7.12 12.63
C LYS A 127 -5.58 -6.61 13.19
N ASN A 128 -5.16 -5.45 12.68
CA ASN A 128 -4.01 -4.73 13.20
C ASN A 128 -4.39 -4.02 14.52
N PRO A 129 -3.41 -3.64 15.35
CA PRO A 129 -3.68 -2.86 16.54
C PRO A 129 -4.27 -1.51 16.12
N GLU A 130 -5.41 -1.18 16.70
CA GLU A 130 -6.04 0.12 16.60
C GLU A 130 -5.49 1.01 17.71
N ILE A 131 -4.78 2.08 17.34
CA ILE A 131 -4.26 3.04 18.30
C ILE A 131 -5.36 4.07 18.58
N PRO A 132 -5.81 4.22 19.84
CA PRO A 132 -6.66 5.34 20.23
C PRO A 132 -5.80 6.61 20.30
N VAL A 133 -6.19 7.64 19.55
CA VAL A 133 -5.58 8.97 19.66
C VAL A 133 -6.64 9.97 20.07
N ASP A 134 -6.43 10.62 21.21
CA ASP A 134 -7.41 11.54 21.79
C ASP A 134 -7.15 12.99 21.33
N LEU A 135 -8.08 13.53 20.56
CA LEU A 135 -8.01 14.89 20.01
C LEU A 135 -8.61 15.95 20.95
N GLY A 136 -8.90 15.59 22.20
CA GLY A 136 -9.49 16.45 23.22
C GLY A 136 -11.01 16.59 23.10
N SER A 137 -11.54 16.59 21.88
CA SER A 137 -12.98 16.58 21.62
C SER A 137 -13.56 15.17 21.44
N HIS A 138 -12.77 14.27 20.86
CA HIS A 138 -13.15 12.88 20.59
C HIS A 138 -11.88 12.04 20.40
N VAL A 139 -12.02 10.72 20.55
CA VAL A 139 -10.94 9.75 20.31
C VAL A 139 -11.10 9.17 18.92
N ILE A 140 -10.07 9.30 18.10
CA ILE A 140 -9.98 8.60 16.81
C ILE A 140 -9.24 7.28 16.99
N ARG A 141 -9.61 6.27 16.21
CA ARG A 141 -8.89 5.00 16.15
C ARG A 141 -8.32 4.81 14.76
N VAL A 142 -7.03 4.52 14.71
CA VAL A 142 -6.29 4.36 13.46
C VAL A 142 -5.47 3.09 13.55
N ASP A 143 -5.53 2.28 12.49
CA ASP A 143 -4.73 1.06 12.39
C ASP A 143 -3.24 1.42 12.27
N LEU A 144 -2.36 0.63 12.89
CA LEU A 144 -0.92 0.75 12.66
C LEU A 144 -0.46 -0.27 11.61
N PRO A 145 0.16 0.16 10.49
CA PRO A 145 0.84 -0.76 9.59
C PRO A 145 2.15 -1.23 10.24
N THR A 146 2.38 -2.55 10.30
CA THR A 146 3.61 -3.10 10.91
C THR A 146 4.43 -3.96 9.97
N VAL A 147 3.77 -4.51 8.95
CA VAL A 147 4.37 -5.35 7.90
C VAL A 147 4.08 -4.72 6.55
N LEU A 148 4.95 -4.97 5.57
CA LEU A 148 4.81 -4.47 4.20
C LEU A 148 3.46 -4.81 3.56
N ASP A 149 2.90 -5.99 3.83
CA ASP A 149 1.58 -6.38 3.32
C ASP A 149 0.45 -5.45 3.81
N ASP A 150 0.59 -4.91 5.02
CA ASP A 150 -0.38 -3.96 5.58
C ASP A 150 -0.43 -2.67 4.76
N PHE A 151 0.66 -2.34 4.05
CA PHE A 151 0.72 -1.15 3.22
C PHE A 151 -0.26 -1.24 2.08
N PHE A 152 -0.66 -2.42 1.60
CA PHE A 152 -1.65 -2.61 0.53
C PHE A 152 -3.02 -3.03 1.07
N ASP A 153 -3.04 -3.80 2.16
CA ASP A 153 -4.26 -4.31 2.75
C ASP A 153 -5.08 -3.25 3.51
N LEU A 154 -4.41 -2.27 4.14
CA LEU A 154 -5.09 -1.22 4.90
C LEU A 154 -5.57 -0.07 3.99
N PRO A 155 -6.64 0.64 4.40
CA PRO A 155 -7.15 1.76 3.65
C PRO A 155 -6.30 3.02 3.91
N VAL A 156 -5.15 3.10 3.23
CA VAL A 156 -4.17 4.21 3.35
C VAL A 156 -4.83 5.57 3.22
N VAL A 157 -5.66 5.78 2.19
CA VAL A 157 -6.27 7.08 1.93
C VAL A 157 -7.21 7.50 3.06
N THR A 158 -8.00 6.58 3.62
CA THR A 158 -8.92 6.94 4.71
C THR A 158 -8.16 7.25 5.99
N ASN A 159 -7.12 6.49 6.31
CA ASN A 159 -6.34 6.69 7.53
C ASN A 159 -5.50 7.96 7.44
N LEU A 160 -4.83 8.19 6.31
CA LEU A 160 -4.09 9.41 6.06
C LEU A 160 -4.99 10.65 6.06
N TRP A 161 -6.17 10.58 5.42
CA TRP A 161 -7.10 11.72 5.39
C TRP A 161 -7.68 12.03 6.76
N LYS A 162 -8.03 11.00 7.56
CA LYS A 162 -8.44 11.17 8.96
C LYS A 162 -7.36 11.91 9.76
N LEU A 163 -6.12 11.43 9.72
CA LEU A 163 -5.01 12.05 10.44
C LEU A 163 -4.74 13.48 9.92
N HIS A 164 -4.71 13.69 8.61
CA HIS A 164 -4.48 15.01 8.03
C HIS A 164 -5.56 16.02 8.45
N ARG A 165 -6.84 15.63 8.38
CA ARG A 165 -7.98 16.48 8.76
C ARG A 165 -7.93 16.89 10.22
N PHE A 166 -7.55 15.98 11.11
CA PHE A 166 -7.57 16.21 12.55
C PHE A 166 -6.24 16.72 13.13
N ARG A 167 -5.22 16.94 12.30
CA ARG A 167 -3.89 17.40 12.73
C ARG A 167 -3.93 18.71 13.51
N HIS A 168 -4.73 19.68 13.08
CA HIS A 168 -4.87 20.94 13.78
C HIS A 168 -5.51 20.76 15.17
N GLN A 169 -6.49 19.85 15.28
CA GLN A 169 -7.15 19.56 16.56
C GLN A 169 -6.21 18.88 17.54
N ALA A 170 -5.39 17.92 17.07
CA ALA A 170 -4.37 17.26 17.87
C ALA A 170 -3.37 18.27 18.49
N ARG A 171 -2.90 19.24 17.69
CA ARG A 171 -2.00 20.30 18.19
C ARG A 171 -2.65 21.18 19.25
N ILE A 172 -3.91 21.56 19.05
CA ILE A 172 -4.64 22.38 20.04
C ILE A 172 -4.90 21.60 21.32
N ALA A 173 -5.21 20.30 21.21
CA ALA A 173 -5.46 19.43 22.36
C ALA A 173 -4.26 19.40 23.30
N TRP A 174 -3.04 19.34 22.74
CA TRP A 174 -1.81 19.43 23.54
C TRP A 174 -1.72 20.75 24.33
N THR A 175 -1.96 21.89 23.69
CA THR A 175 -1.83 23.21 24.36
C THR A 175 -2.90 23.44 25.44
N ARG A 176 -4.07 22.81 25.32
CA ARG A 176 -5.21 23.04 26.22
C ARG A 176 -5.27 22.11 27.43
N ARG A 177 -4.56 20.98 27.40
CA ARG A 177 -4.61 20.01 28.50
C ARG A 177 -3.62 20.36 29.60
N ASP A 178 -4.02 19.99 30.83
CA ASP A 178 -3.15 20.09 32.00
C ASP A 178 -1.93 19.18 31.80
N GLN A 179 -0.75 19.79 31.75
CA GLN A 179 0.52 19.06 31.64
C GLN A 179 0.70 18.19 32.90
N GLY A 180 1.04 16.90 32.72
CA GLY A 180 1.22 15.95 33.81
C GLY A 180 -0.03 15.14 34.21
N LYS A 181 -1.20 15.37 33.59
CA LYS A 181 -2.35 14.48 33.74
C LYS A 181 -2.38 13.46 32.61
N VAL A 182 -2.11 12.21 32.98
CA VAL A 182 -2.20 11.06 32.07
C VAL A 182 -3.64 10.87 31.61
N ASN A 183 -3.81 10.67 30.31
CA ASN A 183 -5.12 10.42 29.74
C ASN A 183 -5.58 9.00 30.04
N PRO A 184 -6.80 8.80 30.59
CA PRO A 184 -7.31 7.46 30.91
C PRO A 184 -7.51 6.56 29.68
N ASN A 185 -7.65 7.13 28.48
CA ASN A 185 -7.93 6.34 27.26
C ASN A 185 -6.66 5.78 26.58
N THR A 186 -5.54 6.48 26.69
CA THR A 186 -4.28 6.16 25.99
C THR A 186 -3.18 5.74 26.98
N GLY A 187 -3.27 6.16 28.24
CA GLY A 187 -2.23 5.97 29.24
C GLY A 187 -1.01 6.88 29.05
N LEU A 188 -1.11 7.92 28.21
CA LEU A 188 -0.01 8.82 27.86
C LEU A 188 -0.19 10.23 28.43
N ASP A 189 0.93 10.93 28.62
CA ASP A 189 0.96 12.37 28.89
C ASP A 189 0.61 13.16 27.62
N PRO A 190 0.02 14.38 27.71
CA PRO A 190 -0.34 15.15 26.51
C PRO A 190 0.83 15.45 25.56
N GLY A 191 2.07 15.52 26.07
CA GLY A 191 3.27 15.63 25.24
C GLY A 191 3.48 14.39 24.38
N ASP A 192 3.49 13.21 25.02
CA ASP A 192 3.71 11.93 24.36
C ASP A 192 2.58 11.58 23.39
N GLU A 193 1.34 11.96 23.69
CA GLU A 193 0.21 11.79 22.75
C GLU A 193 0.37 12.63 21.48
N SER A 194 0.85 13.86 21.61
CA SER A 194 1.11 14.73 20.47
C SER A 194 2.24 14.16 19.60
N MET A 195 3.30 13.65 20.23
CA MET A 195 4.38 12.95 19.53
C MET A 195 3.88 11.66 18.87
N ALA A 196 3.04 10.89 19.54
CA ALA A 196 2.41 9.69 18.99
C ALA A 196 1.60 10.01 17.74
N PHE A 197 0.83 11.10 17.76
CA PHE A 197 0.04 11.55 16.63
C PHE A 197 0.90 11.94 15.43
N GLU A 198 1.94 12.76 15.64
CA GLU A 198 2.83 13.19 14.55
C GLU A 198 3.66 12.02 14.01
N CYS A 199 4.11 11.09 14.87
CA CYS A 199 4.75 9.84 14.47
C CYS A 199 3.82 8.98 13.59
N LEU A 200 2.57 8.78 14.03
CA LEU A 200 1.56 8.02 13.29
C LEU A 200 1.23 8.67 11.94
N TYR A 201 1.14 9.99 11.90
CA TYR A 201 0.97 10.74 10.66
C TYR A 201 2.12 10.50 9.70
N ASP A 202 3.37 10.57 10.17
CA ASP A 202 4.54 10.39 9.31
C ASP A 202 4.70 8.93 8.82
N ILE A 203 4.31 7.94 9.62
CA ILE A 203 4.18 6.54 9.19
C ILE A 203 3.22 6.45 8.00
N TRP A 204 2.01 7.01 8.10
CA TRP A 204 1.03 6.93 7.02
C TRP A 204 1.43 7.74 5.77
N VAL A 205 2.13 8.86 5.93
CA VAL A 205 2.73 9.60 4.80
C VAL A 205 3.78 8.74 4.11
N SER A 206 4.68 8.13 4.88
CA SER A 206 5.73 7.26 4.34
C SER A 206 5.15 6.05 3.61
N VAL A 207 4.08 5.43 4.14
CA VAL A 207 3.36 4.34 3.47
C VAL A 207 2.70 4.81 2.16
N ALA A 208 2.12 6.01 2.14
CA ALA A 208 1.54 6.56 0.92
C ALA A 208 2.61 6.86 -0.15
N GLN A 209 3.75 7.43 0.25
CA GLN A 209 4.91 7.64 -0.61
C GLN A 209 5.49 6.31 -1.10
N PHE A 210 5.50 5.26 -0.27
CA PHE A 210 5.98 3.94 -0.64
C PHE A 210 5.13 3.35 -1.77
N ARG A 211 3.80 3.45 -1.67
CA ARG A 211 2.90 3.03 -2.76
C ARG A 211 3.19 3.79 -4.05
N LEU A 212 3.44 5.10 -3.96
CA LEU A 212 3.79 5.93 -5.11
C LEU A 212 5.11 5.48 -5.74
N ALA A 213 6.16 5.27 -4.94
CA ALA A 213 7.45 4.77 -5.41
C ALA A 213 7.29 3.42 -6.13
N ARG A 214 6.48 2.51 -5.57
CA ARG A 214 6.17 1.22 -6.21
C ARG A 214 5.50 1.38 -7.58
N TYR A 215 4.59 2.34 -7.75
CA TYR A 215 4.00 2.63 -9.05
C TYR A 215 5.01 3.18 -10.06
N VAL A 216 5.95 4.03 -9.62
CA VAL A 216 7.05 4.51 -10.47
C VAL A 216 7.95 3.35 -10.90
N LEU A 217 8.24 2.41 -9.99
CA LEU A 217 8.99 1.19 -10.31
C LEU A 217 8.26 0.36 -11.39
N HIS A 218 6.95 0.14 -11.24
CA HIS A 218 6.17 -0.58 -12.24
C HIS A 218 6.13 0.15 -13.58
N LEU A 219 6.03 1.49 -13.58
CA LEU A 219 6.11 2.30 -14.79
C LEU A 219 7.45 2.12 -15.51
N GLY A 220 8.57 2.19 -14.77
CA GLY A 220 9.90 1.92 -15.30
C GLY A 220 10.02 0.51 -15.88
N SER A 221 9.52 -0.50 -15.15
CA SER A 221 9.53 -1.90 -15.61
C SER A 221 8.71 -2.11 -16.89
N GLY A 222 7.56 -1.43 -17.00
CA GLY A 222 6.71 -1.44 -18.17
C GLY A 222 7.40 -0.84 -19.39
N LEU A 223 8.11 0.29 -19.22
CA LEU A 223 8.88 0.91 -20.29
C LEU A 223 9.95 -0.02 -20.86
N VAL A 224 10.70 -0.72 -19.99
CA VAL A 224 11.71 -1.70 -20.42
C VAL A 224 11.06 -2.88 -21.16
N PHE A 225 9.99 -3.44 -20.59
CA PHE A 225 9.32 -4.58 -21.17
C PHE A 225 8.71 -4.27 -22.55
N PHE A 226 7.97 -3.16 -22.65
CA PHE A 226 7.31 -2.77 -23.89
C PHE A 226 8.28 -2.28 -24.95
N SER A 227 9.38 -1.61 -24.59
CA SER A 227 10.40 -1.22 -25.57
C SER A 227 11.05 -2.45 -26.20
N CYS A 228 11.45 -3.44 -25.40
CA CYS A 228 11.98 -4.71 -25.89
C CYS A 228 10.95 -5.44 -26.77
N LEU A 229 9.69 -5.53 -26.32
CA LEU A 229 8.63 -6.22 -27.05
C LEU A 229 8.39 -5.57 -28.43
N PHE A 230 8.26 -4.25 -28.50
CA PHE A 230 8.00 -3.56 -29.76
C PHE A 230 9.19 -3.66 -30.72
N VAL A 231 10.42 -3.49 -30.23
CA VAL A 231 11.61 -3.70 -31.06
C VAL A 231 11.62 -5.10 -31.67
N LEU A 232 11.31 -6.14 -30.91
CA LEU A 232 11.22 -7.51 -31.44
C LEU A 232 10.13 -7.66 -32.50
N ILE A 233 8.93 -7.10 -32.26
CA ILE A 233 7.82 -7.16 -33.21
C ILE A 233 8.17 -6.45 -34.53
N TYR A 234 8.80 -5.28 -34.47
CA TYR A 234 9.17 -4.54 -35.67
C TYR A 234 10.39 -5.14 -36.38
N ALA A 235 11.38 -5.64 -35.65
CA ALA A 235 12.53 -6.31 -36.22
C ALA A 235 12.16 -7.63 -36.92
N ALA A 236 11.15 -8.35 -36.42
CA ALA A 236 10.64 -9.57 -37.07
C ALA A 236 9.80 -9.28 -38.33
N ARG A 237 9.38 -8.03 -38.55
CA ARG A 237 8.61 -7.59 -39.72
C ARG A 237 9.45 -6.85 -40.77
N ALA A 238 10.65 -6.41 -40.41
CA ALA A 238 11.63 -5.79 -41.30
C ALA A 238 12.40 -6.86 -42.07
#